data_AF-A0A9X4MK19-F1
#
_entry.id   AF-A0A9X4MK19-F1
#
_cell.length_a   1.000
_cell.length_b   1.000
_cell.length_c   1.000
_cell.angle_alpha   90.00
_cell.angle_beta   90.00
_cell.angle_gamma   90.00
#
_symmetry.space_group_name_H-M   'P 1'
#
loop_
_entity.id
_entity.type
_entity.pdbx_description
1 polymer ?
#
loop_
_entity_poly.entity_id
_entity_poly.type
_entity_poly.pdbx_seq_one_letter_code
_entity_poly.pdbx_strand_id
1 'polypeptide(L)'
;MPLAEYPFSPYYVWLEDRFGLSWQLSYEPDLDVPYSFDICLLFSQDQVGLAQPILDYYKDKLPQARLGRLSYYGGGEAAVAPAKLNYAELFIGDQIIIAMDHGYGGVASFNEAFSLMVYVDSQEEADSWYEKVSAAPEAEICGWAKD
;
A
#
# COMPACT_ATOMS: atom_id res chain seq x y z
N MET A 1 -11.65 9.46 9.61
CA MET A 1 -13.04 8.95 9.73
C MET A 1 -13.27 8.59 11.20
N PRO A 2 -14.32 9.10 11.86
CA PRO A 2 -14.55 8.84 13.29
C PRO A 2 -14.77 7.34 13.56
N LEU A 3 -14.58 6.91 14.81
CA LEU A 3 -14.91 5.55 15.22
C LEU A 3 -16.42 5.33 15.06
N ALA A 4 -16.79 4.45 14.14
CA ALA A 4 -18.17 4.09 13.86
C ALA A 4 -18.26 2.75 13.12
N GLU A 5 -19.49 2.30 12.90
CA GLU A 5 -19.81 1.25 11.95
C GLU A 5 -19.77 1.80 10.52
N TYR A 6 -19.18 1.05 9.60
CA TYR A 6 -19.10 1.32 8.18
C TYR A 6 -19.49 0.06 7.39
N PRO A 7 -19.88 0.17 6.10
CA PRO A 7 -20.32 -0.99 5.31
C PRO A 7 -19.32 -2.16 5.24
N PHE A 8 -18.04 -1.89 5.48
CA PHE A 8 -16.96 -2.88 5.44
C PHE A 8 -16.45 -3.32 6.82
N SER A 9 -16.89 -2.69 7.92
CA SER A 9 -16.43 -3.02 9.27
C SER A 9 -17.39 -2.51 10.35
N PRO A 10 -17.77 -3.34 11.34
CA PRO A 10 -18.64 -2.93 12.44
C PRO A 10 -17.98 -1.90 13.38
N TYR A 11 -16.66 -1.86 13.44
CA TYR A 11 -15.90 -0.82 14.15
C TYR A 11 -14.66 -0.48 13.35
N TYR A 12 -14.67 0.72 12.76
CA TYR A 12 -13.52 1.25 12.06
C TYR A 12 -13.27 2.69 12.48
N VAL A 13 -11.99 3.06 12.56
CA VAL A 13 -11.55 4.43 12.76
C VAL A 13 -10.34 4.70 11.89
N TRP A 14 -10.32 5.91 11.31
CA TRP A 14 -9.15 6.43 10.62
C TRP A 14 -8.74 7.73 11.29
N LEU A 15 -7.57 7.70 11.93
CA LEU A 15 -7.02 8.77 12.75
C LEU A 15 -5.57 9.09 12.35
N GLU A 16 -5.08 10.24 12.80
CA GLU A 16 -3.69 10.64 12.67
C GLU A 16 -3.08 10.71 14.08
N ASP A 17 -1.86 10.21 14.26
CA ASP A 17 -1.14 10.35 15.52
C ASP A 17 -0.47 11.72 15.67
N ARG A 18 0.17 11.96 16.82
CA ARG A 18 0.82 13.25 17.12
C ARG A 18 1.99 13.62 16.19
N PHE A 19 2.47 12.69 15.37
CA PHE A 19 3.58 12.85 14.45
C PHE A 19 3.14 12.95 12.99
N GLY A 20 1.82 12.90 12.72
CA GLY A 20 1.29 13.00 11.37
C GLY A 20 1.14 11.66 10.65
N LEU A 21 1.38 10.53 11.33
CA LEU A 21 1.16 9.22 10.72
C LEU A 21 -0.32 8.85 10.75
N SER A 22 -0.83 8.46 9.58
CA SER A 22 -2.20 8.02 9.36
C SER A 22 -2.37 6.54 9.73
N TRP A 23 -3.36 6.24 10.57
CA TRP A 23 -3.71 4.90 11.02
C TRP A 23 -5.14 4.55 10.63
N GLN A 24 -5.32 3.35 10.10
CA GLN A 24 -6.63 2.73 9.86
C GLN A 24 -6.76 1.52 10.78
N LEU A 25 -7.74 1.53 11.70
CA LEU A 25 -8.00 0.43 12.61
C LEU A 25 -9.36 -0.15 12.27
N SER A 26 -9.41 -1.46 12.05
CA SER A 26 -10.64 -2.21 11.80
C SER A 26 -10.78 -3.34 12.82
N TYR A 27 -11.99 -3.55 13.31
CA TYR A 27 -12.32 -4.74 14.09
C TYR A 27 -12.47 -5.95 13.19
N GLU A 28 -11.68 -6.98 13.45
CA GLU A 28 -11.72 -8.26 12.74
C GLU A 28 -11.86 -9.40 13.76
N PRO A 29 -13.09 -9.88 14.04
CA PRO A 29 -13.35 -10.90 15.05
C PRO A 29 -12.79 -12.29 14.68
N ASP A 30 -12.53 -12.51 13.39
CA ASP A 30 -12.09 -13.80 12.86
C ASP A 30 -10.55 -13.92 12.80
N LEU A 31 -9.81 -12.93 13.34
CA LEU A 31 -8.35 -13.04 13.49
C LEU A 31 -7.97 -14.10 14.52
N ASP A 32 -7.10 -15.04 14.09
CA ASP A 32 -6.49 -16.05 14.97
C ASP A 32 -5.39 -15.47 15.89
N VAL A 33 -5.10 -14.18 15.78
CA VAL A 33 -4.10 -13.44 16.56
C VAL A 33 -4.73 -12.22 17.23
N PRO A 34 -4.16 -11.70 18.34
CA PRO A 34 -4.74 -10.54 19.04
C PRO A 34 -4.84 -9.27 18.20
N TYR A 35 -3.96 -9.10 17.21
CA TYR A 35 -3.93 -7.99 16.26
C TYR A 35 -3.02 -8.34 15.06
N SER A 36 -3.27 -7.72 13.91
CA SER A 36 -2.34 -7.66 12.77
C SER A 36 -1.92 -6.22 12.50
N PHE A 37 -0.74 -6.04 11.90
CA PHE A 37 -0.26 -4.75 11.42
C PHE A 37 0.19 -4.91 9.98
N ASP A 38 -0.57 -4.30 9.07
CA ASP A 38 -0.32 -4.39 7.64
C ASP A 38 0.12 -3.02 7.10
N ILE A 39 1.07 -3.04 6.17
CA ILE A 39 1.51 -1.80 5.50
C ILE A 39 0.39 -1.35 4.58
N CYS A 40 -0.07 -0.12 4.71
CA CYS A 40 -1.09 0.45 3.84
C CYS A 40 -0.53 1.59 3.00
N LEU A 41 -0.44 1.37 1.69
CA LEU A 41 -0.03 2.34 0.69
C LEU A 41 -1.27 3.00 0.10
N LEU A 42 -1.45 4.29 0.37
CA LEU A 42 -2.57 5.07 -0.14
C LEU A 42 -2.11 6.03 -1.25
N PHE A 43 -2.40 5.65 -2.49
CA PHE A 43 -2.05 6.40 -3.68
C PHE A 43 -2.91 7.66 -3.78
N SER A 44 -2.27 8.83 -3.76
CA SER A 44 -2.94 10.14 -3.71
C SER A 44 -2.35 11.12 -4.73
N GLN A 45 -2.93 12.32 -4.83
CA GLN A 45 -2.53 13.36 -5.77
C GLN A 45 -2.48 12.84 -7.23
N ASP A 46 -1.32 12.96 -7.88
CA ASP A 46 -1.03 12.49 -9.23
C ASP A 46 -0.84 10.98 -9.33
N GLN A 47 -0.67 10.29 -8.21
CA GLN A 47 -0.50 8.84 -8.15
C GLN A 47 -1.82 8.06 -8.05
N VAL A 48 -2.97 8.75 -7.93
CA VAL A 48 -4.27 8.08 -7.89
C VAL A 48 -4.52 7.29 -9.18
N GLY A 49 -4.93 6.04 -9.03
CA GLY A 49 -5.14 5.09 -10.12
C GLY A 49 -3.94 4.19 -10.38
N LEU A 50 -2.80 4.40 -9.69
CA LEU A 50 -1.61 3.56 -9.80
C LEU A 50 -1.65 2.33 -8.88
N ALA A 51 -2.63 2.21 -7.97
CA ALA A 51 -2.73 1.06 -7.07
C ALA A 51 -2.84 -0.28 -7.84
N GLN A 52 -3.68 -0.40 -8.87
CA GLN A 52 -3.78 -1.65 -9.64
C GLN A 52 -2.51 -1.89 -10.50
N PRO A 53 -1.99 -0.91 -11.26
CA PRO A 53 -0.74 -1.06 -12.01
C PRO A 53 0.45 -1.56 -11.16
N ILE A 54 0.64 -1.03 -9.95
CA ILE A 54 1.78 -1.41 -9.10
C ILE A 54 1.62 -2.83 -8.53
N LEU A 55 0.39 -3.24 -8.22
CA LEU A 55 0.05 -4.59 -7.80
C LEU A 55 0.35 -5.60 -8.91
N ASP A 56 -0.07 -5.31 -10.13
CA ASP A 56 0.17 -6.16 -11.29
C ASP A 56 1.66 -6.26 -11.61
N TYR A 57 2.38 -5.13 -11.54
CA TYR A 57 3.83 -5.09 -11.73
C TYR A 57 4.56 -6.00 -10.74
N TYR A 58 4.32 -5.86 -9.44
CA TYR A 58 5.02 -6.65 -8.44
C TYR A 58 4.61 -8.11 -8.43
N LYS A 59 3.34 -8.42 -8.69
CA LYS A 59 2.86 -9.79 -8.88
C LYS A 59 3.63 -10.49 -10.01
N ASP A 60 3.87 -9.81 -11.13
CA ASP A 60 4.56 -10.40 -12.27
C ASP A 60 6.10 -10.45 -12.09
N LYS A 61 6.67 -9.47 -11.36
CA LYS A 61 8.13 -9.36 -11.15
C LYS A 61 8.66 -10.22 -10.01
N LEU A 62 7.84 -10.53 -9.01
CA LEU A 62 8.26 -11.24 -7.81
C LEU A 62 7.65 -12.65 -7.80
N PRO A 63 8.45 -13.73 -7.90
CA PRO A 63 7.93 -15.10 -7.95
C PRO A 63 7.04 -15.50 -6.77
N GLN A 64 7.31 -14.94 -5.59
CA GLN A 64 6.57 -15.18 -4.36
C GLN A 64 5.37 -14.24 -4.16
N ALA A 65 5.12 -13.33 -5.12
CA ALA A 65 4.03 -12.38 -5.01
C ALA A 65 2.71 -12.99 -5.48
N ARG A 66 1.65 -12.74 -4.72
CA ARG A 66 0.28 -13.08 -5.13
C ARG A 66 -0.69 -12.00 -4.69
N LEU A 67 -1.72 -11.79 -5.51
CA LEU A 67 -2.84 -10.94 -5.13
C LEU A 67 -3.79 -11.69 -4.19
N GLY A 68 -4.30 -10.96 -3.21
CA GLY A 68 -5.36 -11.40 -2.32
C GLY A 68 -6.70 -10.82 -2.70
N ARG A 69 -7.41 -10.32 -1.70
CA ARG A 69 -8.67 -9.61 -1.88
C ARG A 69 -8.45 -8.36 -2.72
N LEU A 70 -9.33 -8.15 -3.70
CA LEU A 70 -9.44 -6.93 -4.48
C LEU A 70 -10.85 -6.36 -4.30
N SER A 71 -10.95 -5.06 -4.04
CA SER A 71 -12.21 -4.35 -3.91
C SER A 71 -12.13 -3.01 -4.63
N TYR A 72 -13.16 -2.74 -5.42
CA TYR A 72 -13.23 -1.59 -6.31
C TYR A 72 -14.30 -0.63 -5.80
N TYR A 73 -14.09 0.67 -6.04
CA TYR A 73 -15.13 1.68 -5.82
C TYR A 73 -16.35 1.39 -6.72
N GLY A 74 -17.53 1.41 -6.13
CA GLY A 74 -18.81 1.41 -6.81
C GLY A 74 -19.13 2.75 -7.48
N GLY A 75 -20.24 2.77 -8.22
CA GLY A 75 -20.72 3.97 -8.91
C GLY A 75 -21.01 5.11 -7.94
N GLY A 76 -20.26 6.20 -8.04
CA GLY A 76 -20.41 7.40 -7.20
C GLY A 76 -19.69 7.34 -5.84
N GLU A 77 -18.96 6.26 -5.55
CA GLU A 77 -18.20 6.14 -4.29
C GLU A 77 -16.86 6.89 -4.32
N ALA A 78 -16.23 6.99 -5.49
CA ALA A 78 -15.05 7.82 -5.71
C ALA A 78 -15.44 9.17 -6.35
N ALA A 79 -14.85 10.27 -5.84
CA ALA A 79 -15.01 11.61 -6.39
C ALA A 79 -14.03 11.90 -7.53
N VAL A 80 -12.90 11.19 -7.59
CA VAL A 80 -11.92 11.34 -8.67
C VAL A 80 -11.94 10.14 -9.60
N ALA A 81 -12.07 10.41 -10.91
CA ALA A 81 -12.22 9.38 -11.93
C ALA A 81 -11.06 8.36 -12.02
N PRO A 82 -9.79 8.71 -11.72
CA PRO A 82 -8.70 7.74 -11.74
C PRO A 82 -8.77 6.70 -10.61
N ALA A 83 -9.42 6.97 -9.48
CA ALA A 83 -9.48 6.03 -8.37
C ALA A 83 -10.31 4.81 -8.74
N LYS A 84 -9.74 3.61 -8.60
CA LYS A 84 -10.40 2.33 -8.92
C LYS A 84 -10.46 1.42 -7.71
N LEU A 85 -9.33 1.20 -7.04
CA LEU A 85 -9.25 0.28 -5.91
C LEU A 85 -9.55 1.03 -4.60
N ASN A 86 -10.55 0.57 -3.86
CA ASN A 86 -10.78 1.04 -2.50
C ASN A 86 -10.08 0.14 -1.47
N TYR A 87 -9.64 -1.07 -1.86
CA TYR A 87 -8.85 -1.98 -1.05
C TYR A 87 -8.25 -3.07 -1.94
N ALA A 88 -6.98 -3.40 -1.74
CA ALA A 88 -6.35 -4.54 -2.37
C ALA A 88 -5.20 -5.09 -1.53
N GLU A 89 -5.01 -6.41 -1.55
CA GLU A 89 -3.91 -7.10 -0.88
C GLU A 89 -2.87 -7.60 -1.90
N LEU A 90 -1.61 -7.30 -1.62
CA LEU A 90 -0.45 -7.97 -2.19
C LEU A 90 0.26 -8.74 -1.09
N PHE A 91 0.45 -10.03 -1.32
CA PHE A 91 1.31 -10.87 -0.49
C PHE A 91 2.67 -10.98 -1.18
N ILE A 92 3.75 -10.77 -0.44
CA ILE A 92 5.13 -11.06 -0.87
C ILE A 92 5.72 -12.01 0.17
N GLY A 93 5.67 -13.31 -0.12
CA GLY A 93 5.88 -14.32 0.93
C GLY A 93 4.81 -14.20 2.00
N ASP A 94 5.22 -14.01 3.26
CA ASP A 94 4.32 -13.84 4.41
C ASP A 94 3.98 -12.37 4.71
N GLN A 95 4.63 -11.41 4.04
CA GLN A 95 4.33 -9.98 4.22
C GLN A 95 3.09 -9.58 3.41
N ILE A 96 2.16 -8.89 4.08
CA ILE A 96 0.98 -8.29 3.44
C ILE A 96 1.21 -6.80 3.23
N ILE A 97 0.92 -6.32 2.03
CA ILE A 97 0.85 -4.90 1.68
C ILE A 97 -0.56 -4.63 1.17
N ILE A 98 -1.21 -3.65 1.78
CA ILE A 98 -2.48 -3.10 1.32
C ILE A 98 -2.19 -1.94 0.37
N ALA A 99 -2.84 -1.93 -0.79
CA ALA A 99 -2.77 -0.83 -1.76
C ALA A 99 -4.18 -0.27 -2.04
N MET A 100 -4.31 1.05 -2.01
CA MET A 100 -5.58 1.76 -2.17
C MET A 100 -5.41 3.02 -3.01
N ASP A 101 -6.39 3.34 -3.84
CA ASP A 101 -6.52 4.67 -4.43
C ASP A 101 -7.29 5.60 -3.49
N HIS A 102 -6.80 6.82 -3.30
CA HIS A 102 -7.52 7.85 -2.56
C HIS A 102 -8.73 8.33 -3.37
N GLY A 103 -9.95 7.89 -2.99
CA GLY A 103 -11.19 8.17 -3.73
C GLY A 103 -11.53 9.65 -3.92
N TYR A 104 -10.93 10.54 -3.13
CA TYR A 104 -11.08 12.00 -3.22
C TYR A 104 -9.83 12.75 -3.70
N GLY A 105 -8.83 12.05 -4.25
CA GLY A 105 -7.56 12.65 -4.65
C GLY A 105 -6.54 12.69 -3.51
N GLY A 106 -6.90 13.27 -2.37
CA GLY A 106 -5.98 13.43 -1.24
C GLY A 106 -4.89 14.47 -1.51
N VAL A 107 -4.17 14.88 -0.45
CA VAL A 107 -3.16 15.96 -0.53
C VAL A 107 -1.78 15.55 -0.03
N ALA A 108 -1.59 14.31 0.40
CA ALA A 108 -0.32 13.80 0.92
C ALA A 108 0.15 12.59 0.11
N SER A 109 1.23 12.76 -0.66
CA SER A 109 1.81 11.72 -1.52
C SER A 109 3.00 11.05 -0.82
N PHE A 110 3.51 9.97 -1.41
CA PHE A 110 4.66 9.25 -0.87
C PHE A 110 5.91 10.12 -0.82
N ASN A 111 6.71 9.92 0.23
CA ASN A 111 8.00 10.54 0.45
C ASN A 111 8.88 9.59 1.28
N GLU A 112 10.10 10.02 1.58
CA GLU A 112 11.13 9.22 2.25
C GLU A 112 10.88 9.01 3.77
N ALA A 113 9.78 9.51 4.34
CA ALA A 113 9.46 9.30 5.75
C ALA A 113 9.18 7.83 6.08
N PHE A 114 8.73 7.04 5.11
CA PHE A 114 8.56 5.60 5.20
C PHE A 114 9.27 4.92 4.03
N SER A 115 9.96 3.82 4.33
CA SER A 115 10.57 2.97 3.33
C SER A 115 10.46 1.51 3.74
N LEU A 116 10.49 0.64 2.74
CA LEU A 116 10.53 -0.81 2.95
C LEU A 116 11.97 -1.26 2.76
N MET A 117 12.46 -2.06 3.70
CA MET A 117 13.82 -2.59 3.66
C MET A 117 13.80 -4.04 3.20
N VAL A 118 14.49 -4.32 2.11
CA VAL A 118 14.71 -5.67 1.62
C VAL A 118 16.11 -6.12 2.04
N TYR A 119 16.19 -7.18 2.83
CA TYR A 119 17.44 -7.83 3.16
C TYR A 119 17.82 -8.80 2.05
N VAL A 120 19.10 -8.77 1.66
CA VAL A 120 19.68 -9.59 0.60
C VAL A 120 20.99 -10.19 1.11
N ASP A 121 21.32 -11.38 0.63
CA ASP A 121 22.50 -12.12 1.10
C ASP A 121 23.72 -11.93 0.20
N SER A 122 23.55 -11.28 -0.96
CA SER A 122 24.60 -11.06 -1.95
C SER A 122 24.46 -9.74 -2.71
N GLN A 123 25.55 -9.33 -3.37
CA GLN A 123 25.53 -8.16 -4.24
C GLN A 123 24.67 -8.40 -5.49
N GLU A 124 24.68 -9.62 -6.03
CA GLU A 124 23.88 -9.99 -7.19
C GLU A 124 22.38 -9.88 -6.89
N GLU A 125 21.95 -10.24 -5.67
CA GLU A 125 20.57 -10.03 -5.22
C GLU A 125 20.25 -8.54 -5.07
N ALA A 126 21.16 -7.75 -4.49
CA ALA A 126 20.99 -6.30 -4.37
C ALA A 126 20.79 -5.65 -5.75
N ASP A 127 21.68 -5.94 -6.70
CA ASP A 127 21.62 -5.42 -8.08
C ASP A 127 20.30 -5.82 -8.76
N SER A 128 19.88 -7.07 -8.58
CA SER A 128 18.60 -7.55 -9.11
C SER A 128 17.39 -6.83 -8.50
N TRP A 129 17.47 -6.38 -7.25
CA TRP A 129 16.41 -5.57 -6.64
C TRP A 129 16.39 -4.15 -7.20
N TYR A 130 17.53 -3.49 -7.36
CA TYR A 130 17.59 -2.18 -8.01
C TYR A 130 16.95 -2.20 -9.40
N GLU A 131 17.21 -3.22 -10.21
CA GLU A 131 16.54 -3.39 -11.52
C GLU A 131 15.01 -3.49 -11.45
N LYS A 132 14.46 -3.97 -10.32
CA LYS A 132 13.00 -4.12 -10.13
C LYS A 132 12.35 -2.87 -9.56
N VAL A 133 13.03 -2.14 -8.68
CA VAL A 133 12.41 -1.06 -7.88
C VAL A 133 12.98 0.33 -8.13
N SER A 134 14.03 0.48 -8.95
CA SER A 134 14.59 1.80 -9.24
C SER A 134 14.03 2.39 -10.52
N ALA A 135 13.03 3.26 -10.35
CA ALA A 135 12.48 4.12 -11.40
C ALA A 135 13.15 5.51 -11.42
N ALA A 136 13.89 5.88 -10.37
CA ALA A 136 14.61 7.16 -10.25
C ALA A 136 16.09 6.91 -9.87
N PRO A 137 17.00 6.72 -10.85
CA PRO A 137 18.40 6.41 -10.59
C PRO A 137 19.13 7.44 -9.72
N GLU A 138 18.73 8.72 -9.78
CA GLU A 138 19.28 9.77 -8.93
C GLU A 138 18.92 9.62 -7.44
N ALA A 139 17.93 8.79 -7.12
CA ALA A 139 17.56 8.43 -5.75
C ALA A 139 18.37 7.25 -5.19
N GLU A 140 19.23 6.62 -6.01
CA GLU A 140 20.08 5.50 -5.60
C GLU A 140 21.25 5.97 -4.73
N ILE A 141 20.99 6.15 -3.44
CA ILE A 141 21.98 6.63 -2.48
C ILE A 141 21.97 5.73 -1.25
N CYS A 142 23.12 5.14 -0.91
CA CYS A 142 23.30 4.36 0.32
C CYS A 142 22.25 3.25 0.55
N GLY A 143 21.82 2.54 -0.50
CA GLY A 143 20.81 1.47 -0.38
C GLY A 143 19.37 1.88 -0.71
N TRP A 144 19.11 3.17 -0.93
CA TRP A 144 17.77 3.66 -1.26
C TRP A 144 17.46 3.50 -2.75
N ALA A 145 16.17 3.32 -3.07
CA ALA A 145 15.62 3.37 -4.42
C ALA A 145 14.18 3.90 -4.34
N LYS A 146 13.61 4.33 -5.47
CA LYS A 146 12.21 4.74 -5.60
C LYS A 146 11.59 4.09 -6.83
N ASP A 147 10.42 3.50 -6.66
CA ASP A 147 9.64 2.80 -7.67
C ASP A 147 8.69 3.70 -8.48
#